data_AF-A0A7S2G5K0-F1
#
_entry.id   AF-A0A7S2G5K0-F1
#
_cell.length_a   1.000
_cell.length_b   1.000
_cell.length_c   1.000
_cell.angle_alpha   90.00
_cell.angle_beta   90.00
_cell.angle_gamma   90.00
#
_symmetry.space_group_name_H-M   'P 1'
#
loop_
_entity.id
_entity.type
_entity.pdbx_description
1 polymer ?
#
loop_
_entity_poly.entity_id
_entity_poly.type
_entity_poly.pdbx_seq_one_letter_code
_entity_poly.pdbx_strand_id
1 'polypeptide(L)'
;GGGDAGGAAGGGGDGVKWMWGLFLALTLLHVYANWRGVVALQLHTLNRHRADIVLDLFAHASEGSPIIITPENVARREQNEWRGLFQRLLTENRRVQLGLPLMSICDTRQSLRDLESQFNEERYLLGPLLAYPESLGVVFKQGATPRDQLQAYLHARLVLSQRRSPRSTDGPAPYIASVKSSIAFTLQRIRADRNLIFCALESGGWNLDRVFLGSSAWRFSLQTSGLKEL
;
A
#
# COMPACT_ATOMS: atom_id res chain seq x y z
N GLY A 1 -81.34 -21.37 1.14
CA GLY A 1 -80.17 -21.52 0.24
C GLY A 1 -79.31 -20.31 0.45
N GLY A 2 -78.14 -20.51 1.08
CA GLY A 2 -77.15 -19.46 1.32
C GLY A 2 -75.90 -19.71 0.47
N GLY A 3 -75.14 -18.63 0.26
CA GLY A 3 -73.83 -18.60 -0.43
C GLY A 3 -73.96 -18.58 -1.95
N ASP A 4 -73.28 -17.72 -2.72
CA ASP A 4 -71.94 -17.20 -2.49
C ASP A 4 -71.76 -15.73 -2.89
N ALA A 5 -71.07 -15.03 -1.98
CA ALA A 5 -70.38 -13.78 -2.21
C ALA A 5 -68.90 -14.07 -2.49
N GLY A 6 -68.27 -13.17 -3.25
CA GLY A 6 -66.88 -12.80 -2.97
C GLY A 6 -65.79 -13.57 -3.73
N GLY A 7 -65.66 -13.32 -5.03
CA GLY A 7 -64.39 -13.50 -5.74
C GLY A 7 -63.58 -12.21 -5.72
N ALA A 8 -62.73 -12.02 -4.71
CA ALA A 8 -61.71 -10.97 -4.69
C ALA A 8 -60.40 -11.50 -4.09
N ALA A 9 -59.29 -10.95 -4.60
CA ALA A 9 -57.91 -11.03 -4.10
C ALA A 9 -57.00 -12.14 -4.65
N GLY A 10 -56.71 -12.09 -5.96
CA GLY A 10 -55.45 -12.59 -6.53
C GLY A 10 -54.63 -11.44 -7.11
N GLY A 11 -53.75 -10.80 -6.34
CA GLY A 11 -52.98 -9.65 -6.85
C GLY A 11 -51.83 -9.10 -5.99
N GLY A 12 -51.52 -9.67 -4.83
CA GLY A 12 -50.52 -9.10 -3.91
C GLY A 12 -49.06 -9.55 -4.15
N GLY A 13 -48.85 -10.75 -4.71
CA GLY A 13 -47.52 -11.37 -4.78
C GLY A 13 -46.62 -10.89 -5.90
N ASP A 14 -47.19 -10.48 -7.04
CA ASP A 14 -46.41 -10.13 -8.23
C ASP A 14 -45.90 -8.70 -8.16
N GLY A 15 -46.68 -7.77 -7.61
CA GLY A 15 -46.25 -6.39 -7.38
C GLY A 15 -45.02 -6.31 -6.48
N VAL A 16 -44.94 -7.14 -5.43
CA VAL A 16 -43.79 -7.19 -4.52
C VAL A 16 -42.53 -7.71 -5.23
N LYS A 17 -42.65 -8.75 -6.06
CA LYS A 17 -41.52 -9.27 -6.85
C LYS A 17 -40.99 -8.23 -7.85
N TRP A 18 -41.87 -7.49 -8.52
CA TRP A 18 -41.49 -6.41 -9.44
C TRP A 18 -40.81 -5.25 -8.71
N MET A 19 -41.30 -4.87 -7.52
CA MET A 19 -40.66 -3.84 -6.69
C MET A 19 -39.23 -4.25 -6.30
N TRP A 20 -39.03 -5.47 -5.80
CA TRP A 20 -37.70 -5.97 -5.45
C TRP A 20 -36.77 -6.12 -6.67
N GLY A 21 -37.30 -6.57 -7.81
CA GLY A 21 -36.55 -6.66 -9.06
C GLY A 21 -36.09 -5.28 -9.55
N LEU A 22 -36.98 -4.29 -9.54
CA LEU A 22 -36.65 -2.91 -9.91
C LEU A 22 -35.66 -2.28 -8.94
N PHE A 23 -35.83 -2.51 -7.63
CA PHE A 23 -34.89 -2.07 -6.61
C PHE A 23 -33.48 -2.64 -6.84
N LEU A 24 -33.37 -3.95 -7.10
CA LEU A 24 -32.10 -4.60 -7.39
C LEU A 24 -31.48 -4.03 -8.68
N ALA A 25 -32.27 -3.86 -9.75
CA ALA A 25 -31.78 -3.31 -11.02
C ALA A 25 -31.26 -1.87 -10.86
N LEU A 26 -32.01 -1.00 -10.18
CA LEU A 26 -31.58 0.36 -9.89
C LEU A 26 -30.34 0.40 -9.00
N THR A 27 -30.24 -0.51 -8.03
CA THR A 27 -29.04 -0.63 -7.17
C THR A 27 -27.82 -1.04 -7.99
N LEU A 28 -27.93 -2.05 -8.85
CA LEU A 28 -26.85 -2.48 -9.73
C LEU A 28 -26.46 -1.36 -10.70
N LEU A 29 -27.42 -0.63 -11.27
CA LEU A 29 -27.16 0.50 -12.13
C LEU A 29 -26.44 1.64 -11.38
N HIS A 30 -26.86 1.95 -10.15
CA HIS A 30 -26.22 2.97 -9.32
C HIS A 30 -24.78 2.59 -8.98
N VAL A 31 -24.55 1.35 -8.55
CA VAL A 31 -23.21 0.83 -8.27
C VAL A 31 -22.35 0.85 -9.54
N TYR A 32 -22.90 0.45 -10.69
CA TYR A 32 -22.20 0.52 -11.98
C TYR A 32 -21.86 1.95 -12.39
N ALA A 33 -22.79 2.90 -12.23
CA ALA A 33 -22.56 4.30 -12.54
C ALA A 33 -21.52 4.93 -11.62
N ASN A 34 -21.59 4.67 -10.31
CA ASN A 34 -20.56 5.09 -9.36
C ASN A 34 -19.21 4.47 -9.69
N TRP A 35 -19.19 3.18 -10.05
CA TRP A 35 -17.99 2.50 -10.48
C TRP A 35 -17.37 3.15 -11.72
N ARG A 36 -18.16 3.40 -12.77
CA ARG A 36 -17.71 4.11 -13.98
C ARG A 36 -17.25 5.53 -13.67
N GLY A 37 -17.93 6.23 -12.77
CA GLY A 37 -17.53 7.55 -12.30
C GLY A 37 -16.16 7.53 -11.61
N VAL A 38 -15.95 6.61 -10.67
CA VAL A 38 -14.65 6.43 -10.01
C VAL A 38 -13.56 6.03 -10.99
N VAL A 39 -13.86 5.18 -11.97
CA VAL A 39 -12.93 4.77 -13.02
C VAL A 39 -12.58 5.91 -13.98
N ALA A 40 -13.49 6.86 -14.18
CA ALA A 40 -13.26 8.06 -14.99
C ALA A 40 -12.43 9.13 -14.26
N LEU A 41 -12.31 9.06 -12.93
CA LEU A 41 -11.46 9.98 -12.17
C LEU A 41 -9.98 9.64 -12.40
N GLN A 42 -9.30 10.49 -13.17
CA GLN A 42 -7.85 10.50 -13.24
C GLN A 42 -7.31 11.10 -11.93
N LEU A 43 -7.16 10.25 -10.92
CA LEU A 43 -6.55 10.69 -9.67
C LEU A 43 -5.06 10.95 -9.91
N HIS A 44 -4.56 12.10 -9.47
CA HIS A 44 -3.13 12.42 -9.54
C HIS A 44 -2.37 11.99 -8.27
N THR A 45 -3.05 11.38 -7.29
CA THR A 45 -2.46 10.95 -6.02
C THR A 45 -2.15 9.46 -6.01
N LEU A 46 -1.01 9.07 -5.44
CA LEU A 46 -0.63 7.67 -5.30
C LEU A 46 -1.30 7.03 -4.09
N ASN A 47 -1.92 5.87 -4.29
CA ASN A 47 -2.28 4.94 -3.22
C ASN A 47 -1.33 3.73 -3.24
N ARG A 48 -1.45 2.79 -2.30
CA ARG A 48 -0.57 1.60 -2.26
C ARG A 48 -0.59 0.79 -3.56
N HIS A 49 -1.78 0.56 -4.12
CA HIS A 49 -1.93 -0.21 -5.35
C HIS A 49 -1.23 0.45 -6.55
N ARG A 50 -1.42 1.76 -6.72
CA ARG A 50 -0.79 2.53 -7.79
C ARG A 50 0.72 2.63 -7.58
N ALA A 51 1.18 2.74 -6.34
CA ALA A 51 2.61 2.69 -6.03
C ALA A 51 3.25 1.33 -6.34
N ASP A 52 2.53 0.21 -6.14
CA ASP A 52 3.00 -1.11 -6.59
C ASP A 52 3.12 -1.19 -8.11
N ILE A 53 2.13 -0.67 -8.85
CA ILE A 53 2.21 -0.58 -10.31
C ILE A 53 3.41 0.25 -10.75
N VAL A 54 3.67 1.38 -10.08
CA VAL A 54 4.85 2.23 -10.34
C VAL A 54 6.14 1.45 -10.15
N LEU A 55 6.26 0.69 -9.06
CA LEU A 55 7.43 -0.13 -8.79
C LEU A 55 7.61 -1.23 -9.84
N ASP A 56 6.51 -1.88 -10.24
CA ASP A 56 6.52 -2.90 -11.29
C ASP A 56 6.97 -2.29 -12.63
N LEU A 57 6.46 -1.11 -13.02
CA LEU A 57 6.89 -0.42 -14.23
C LEU A 57 8.36 -0.02 -14.18
N PHE A 58 8.82 0.50 -13.04
CA PHE A 58 10.22 0.89 -12.85
C PHE A 58 11.17 -0.31 -12.91
N ALA A 59 10.79 -1.44 -12.30
CA ALA A 59 11.58 -2.66 -12.33
C ALA A 59 11.73 -3.28 -13.73
N HIS A 60 10.74 -3.06 -14.61
CA HIS A 60 10.74 -3.55 -15.99
C HIS A 60 11.21 -2.49 -17.00
N ALA A 61 11.53 -1.28 -16.57
CA ALA A 61 12.12 -0.28 -17.42
C ALA A 61 13.51 -0.74 -17.85
N SER A 62 13.71 -1.00 -19.14
CA SER A 62 15.03 -1.29 -19.70
C SER A 62 15.89 -0.03 -19.71
N GLU A 63 17.20 -0.19 -19.52
CA GLU A 63 18.17 0.89 -19.68
C GLU A 63 17.97 1.57 -21.06
N GLY A 64 17.58 2.85 -21.05
CA GLY A 64 17.41 3.67 -22.26
C GLY A 64 15.96 3.88 -22.72
N SER A 65 14.95 3.22 -22.14
CA SER A 65 13.55 3.54 -22.44
C SER A 65 13.04 4.66 -21.51
N PRO A 66 12.34 5.69 -22.04
CA PRO A 66 11.74 6.72 -21.20
C PRO A 66 10.69 6.08 -20.28
N ILE A 67 10.87 6.26 -18.97
CA ILE A 67 9.95 5.78 -17.94
C ILE A 67 8.73 6.70 -17.93
N ILE A 68 7.73 6.37 -18.73
CA ILE A 68 6.48 7.15 -18.82
C ILE A 68 5.48 6.65 -17.78
N ILE A 69 5.62 7.16 -16.56
CA ILE A 69 4.69 6.87 -15.46
C ILE A 69 3.67 8.01 -15.36
N THR A 70 2.59 7.94 -16.14
CA THR A 70 1.48 8.90 -16.02
C THR A 70 0.28 8.31 -15.27
N PRO A 71 -0.55 9.15 -14.63
CA PRO A 71 -1.80 8.72 -14.01
C PRO A 71 -2.68 7.88 -14.93
N GLU A 72 -2.74 8.19 -16.23
CA GLU A 72 -3.56 7.50 -17.23
C GLU A 72 -3.00 6.11 -17.55
N ASN A 73 -1.68 6.00 -17.71
CA ASN A 73 -1.03 4.70 -17.94
C ASN A 73 -1.24 3.75 -16.76
N VAL A 74 -1.12 4.27 -15.52
CA VAL A 74 -1.38 3.48 -14.31
C VAL A 74 -2.86 3.14 -14.16
N ALA A 75 -3.76 4.09 -14.42
CA ALA A 75 -5.21 3.85 -14.36
C ALA A 75 -5.66 2.79 -15.39
N ARG A 76 -5.09 2.80 -16.61
CA ARG A 76 -5.37 1.76 -17.62
C ARG A 76 -4.93 0.38 -17.14
N ARG A 77 -3.78 0.27 -16.48
CA ARG A 77 -3.30 -1.01 -15.94
C ARG A 77 -4.15 -1.47 -14.76
N GLU A 78 -4.56 -0.55 -13.88
CA GLU A 78 -5.50 -0.81 -12.79
C GLU A 78 -6.83 -1.38 -13.29
N GLN A 79 -7.36 -0.84 -14.40
CA GLN A 79 -8.58 -1.34 -15.06
C GLN A 79 -8.41 -2.72 -15.71
N ASN A 80 -7.19 -3.17 -16.01
CA ASN A 80 -6.97 -4.50 -16.60
C ASN A 80 -6.72 -5.57 -15.52
N GLU A 81 -6.33 -5.15 -14.31
CA GLU A 81 -5.94 -6.04 -13.21
C GLU A 81 -7.05 -6.24 -12.14
N TRP A 82 -8.34 -6.18 -12.51
CA TRP A 82 -9.48 -6.40 -11.58
C TRP A 82 -9.36 -7.68 -10.73
N ARG A 83 -8.79 -8.75 -11.28
CA ARG A 83 -8.55 -10.01 -10.54
C ARG A 83 -7.37 -9.91 -9.57
N GLY A 84 -6.34 -9.15 -9.93
CA GLY A 84 -5.17 -8.89 -9.08
C GLY A 84 -5.50 -7.97 -7.90
N LEU A 85 -6.39 -7.01 -8.10
CA LEU A 85 -6.89 -6.09 -7.05
C LEU A 85 -7.49 -6.82 -5.86
N PHE A 86 -8.42 -7.76 -6.09
CA PHE A 86 -9.04 -8.55 -5.01
C PHE A 86 -8.02 -9.42 -4.26
N GLN A 87 -7.10 -10.05 -4.99
CA GLN A 87 -6.10 -10.94 -4.40
C GLN A 87 -5.00 -10.17 -3.63
N ARG A 88 -4.55 -9.02 -4.15
CA ARG A 88 -3.59 -8.13 -3.44
C ARG A 88 -4.23 -7.44 -2.24
N LEU A 89 -5.51 -7.04 -2.30
CA LEU A 89 -6.24 -6.50 -1.15
C LEU A 89 -6.31 -7.49 0.01
N LEU A 90 -6.57 -8.77 -0.28
CA LEU A 90 -6.75 -9.79 0.74
C LEU A 90 -5.41 -10.30 1.32
N THR A 91 -4.32 -10.28 0.54
CA THR A 91 -3.11 -11.07 0.88
C THR A 91 -1.82 -10.25 1.03
N GLU A 92 -1.60 -9.21 0.22
CA GLU A 92 -0.30 -8.51 0.17
C GLU A 92 -0.24 -7.24 1.03
N ASN A 93 -1.39 -6.58 1.24
CA ASN A 93 -1.45 -5.30 1.93
C ASN A 93 -1.04 -5.36 3.42
N ARG A 94 -0.89 -6.57 3.98
CA ARG A 94 -0.46 -6.82 5.36
C ARG A 94 1.05 -6.91 5.55
N ARG A 95 1.84 -7.08 4.48
CA ARG A 95 3.29 -7.33 4.60
C ARG A 95 4.12 -6.06 4.83
N VAL A 96 3.56 -4.87 4.55
CA VAL A 96 4.19 -3.58 4.83
C VAL A 96 3.27 -2.74 5.70
N GLN A 97 3.76 -2.33 6.87
CA GLN A 97 3.05 -1.46 7.80
C GLN A 97 3.80 -0.15 7.96
N LEU A 98 3.11 0.98 7.77
CA LEU A 98 3.71 2.31 7.76
C LEU A 98 3.26 3.11 8.99
N GLY A 99 4.21 3.85 9.58
CA GLY A 99 3.94 4.73 10.71
C GLY A 99 3.80 4.00 12.03
N LEU A 100 4.52 2.90 12.23
CA LEU A 100 4.45 2.15 13.48
C LEU A 100 5.26 2.83 14.60
N PRO A 101 4.97 2.53 15.88
CA PRO A 101 5.85 2.93 16.98
C PRO A 101 7.22 2.27 16.84
N LEU A 102 8.27 2.94 17.32
CA LEU A 102 9.66 2.48 17.23
C LEU A 102 9.87 1.06 17.78
N MET A 103 9.16 0.74 18.86
CA MET A 103 9.19 -0.56 19.53
C MET A 103 8.64 -1.72 18.67
N SER A 104 8.06 -1.45 17.50
CA SER A 104 7.60 -2.52 16.59
C SER A 104 8.74 -3.16 15.79
N ILE A 105 9.87 -2.45 15.64
CA ILE A 105 11.03 -2.88 14.85
C ILE A 105 12.33 -2.96 15.67
N CYS A 106 12.39 -2.27 16.82
CA CYS A 106 13.57 -2.25 17.70
C CYS A 106 13.18 -2.70 19.11
N ASP A 107 13.97 -3.60 19.67
CA ASP A 107 13.88 -4.09 21.05
C ASP A 107 14.92 -3.47 21.98
N THR A 108 16.05 -2.99 21.43
CA THR A 108 17.25 -2.61 22.18
C THR A 108 17.76 -1.23 21.73
N ARG A 109 18.39 -0.48 22.64
CA ARG A 109 19.06 0.79 22.30
C ARG A 109 20.17 0.63 21.26
N GLN A 110 20.86 -0.51 21.25
CA GLN A 110 21.90 -0.78 20.25
C GLN A 110 21.30 -0.96 18.86
N SER A 111 20.22 -1.75 18.73
CA SER A 111 19.55 -1.96 17.43
C SER A 111 18.95 -0.67 16.88
N LEU A 112 18.50 0.23 17.75
CA LEU A 112 18.14 1.60 17.39
C LEU A 112 19.32 2.37 16.78
N ARG A 113 20.47 2.43 17.48
CA ARG A 113 21.64 3.18 17.02
C ARG A 113 22.16 2.65 15.69
N ASP A 114 22.17 1.33 15.52
CA ASP A 114 22.59 0.70 14.27
C ASP A 114 21.67 1.13 13.12
N LEU A 115 20.35 1.07 13.31
CA LEU A 115 19.37 1.52 12.31
C LEU A 115 19.44 3.03 12.05
N GLU A 116 19.65 3.84 13.08
CA GLU A 116 19.81 5.29 12.91
C GLU A 116 21.06 5.62 12.09
N SER A 117 22.17 4.93 12.35
CA SER A 117 23.41 5.09 11.59
C SER A 117 23.24 4.68 10.12
N GLN A 118 22.47 3.61 9.87
CA GLN A 118 22.18 3.11 8.53
C GLN A 118 21.26 4.04 7.75
N PHE A 119 20.20 4.56 8.40
CA PHE A 119 19.17 5.43 7.82
C PHE A 119 19.40 6.91 8.18
N ASN A 120 20.66 7.34 8.21
CA ASN A 120 21.05 8.70 8.60
C ASN A 120 20.45 9.79 7.67
N GLU A 121 20.37 9.51 6.37
CA GLU A 121 19.87 10.43 5.34
C GLU A 121 18.34 10.43 5.22
N GLU A 122 17.69 9.33 5.60
CA GLU A 122 16.25 9.13 5.45
C GLU A 122 15.46 9.70 6.63
N ARG A 123 14.23 10.14 6.35
CA ARG A 123 13.24 10.50 7.38
C ARG A 123 12.42 9.31 7.88
N TYR A 124 12.91 8.09 7.66
CA TYR A 124 12.25 6.86 8.11
C TYR A 124 13.29 5.80 8.48
N LEU A 125 12.86 4.82 9.27
CA LEU A 125 13.55 3.58 9.58
C LEU A 125 12.73 2.42 9.02
N LEU A 126 13.40 1.38 8.54
CA LEU A 126 12.77 0.17 8.02
C LEU A 126 13.38 -1.06 8.71
N GLY A 127 12.53 -1.98 9.17
CA GLY A 127 12.97 -3.22 9.80
C GLY A 127 11.90 -4.31 9.75
N PRO A 128 12.29 -5.58 10.02
CA PRO A 128 11.32 -6.64 10.24
C PRO A 128 10.50 -6.35 11.51
N LEU A 129 9.20 -6.69 11.50
CA LEU A 129 8.37 -6.55 12.69
C LEU A 129 8.75 -7.60 13.74
N LEU A 130 8.88 -7.18 15.00
CA LEU A 130 9.17 -8.09 16.10
C LEU A 130 8.06 -9.14 16.28
N ALA A 131 6.80 -8.72 16.15
CA ALA A 131 5.64 -9.62 16.27
C ALA A 131 5.47 -10.56 15.06
N TYR A 132 5.87 -10.11 13.87
CA TYR A 132 5.70 -10.84 12.61
C TYR A 132 6.94 -10.64 11.72
N PRO A 133 8.03 -11.42 11.91
CA PRO A 133 9.30 -11.20 11.20
C PRO A 133 9.18 -11.24 9.67
N GLU A 134 8.17 -11.95 9.16
CA GLU A 134 7.82 -12.02 7.73
C GLU A 134 7.30 -10.69 7.15
N SER A 135 6.92 -9.74 8.00
CA SER A 135 6.39 -8.43 7.60
C SER A 135 7.40 -7.32 7.93
N LEU A 136 7.32 -6.23 7.18
CA LEU A 136 8.15 -5.05 7.36
C LEU A 136 7.37 -3.93 8.04
N GLY A 137 8.03 -3.31 9.01
CA GLY A 137 7.58 -2.10 9.67
C GLY A 137 8.40 -0.90 9.23
N VAL A 138 7.71 0.20 8.94
CA VAL A 138 8.32 1.50 8.72
C VAL A 138 7.95 2.43 9.86
N VAL A 139 8.96 3.07 10.43
CA VAL A 139 8.83 4.06 11.49
C VAL A 139 9.33 5.40 10.96
N PHE A 140 8.52 6.45 11.07
CA PHE A 140 8.85 7.76 10.52
C PHE A 140 9.49 8.68 11.56
N LYS A 141 10.58 9.36 11.18
CA LYS A 141 11.17 10.45 11.96
C LYS A 141 10.23 11.66 11.95
N GLN A 142 10.37 12.53 12.94
CA GLN A 142 9.63 13.79 12.97
C GLN A 142 9.93 14.63 11.71
N GLY A 143 8.89 15.26 11.16
CA GLY A 143 8.99 16.04 9.92
C GLY A 143 9.07 15.20 8.64
N ALA A 144 8.77 13.89 8.68
CA ALA A 144 8.63 13.07 7.48
C ALA A 144 7.48 13.57 6.58
N THR A 145 7.80 13.86 5.33
CA THR A 145 6.89 14.36 4.29
C THR A 145 6.17 13.21 3.58
N PRO A 146 5.11 13.48 2.80
CA PRO A 146 4.47 12.46 1.96
C PRO A 146 5.42 11.79 0.97
N ARG A 147 6.44 12.51 0.49
CA ARG A 147 7.53 11.96 -0.33
C ARG A 147 8.36 10.93 0.43
N ASP A 148 8.71 11.21 1.68
CA ASP A 148 9.42 10.27 2.54
C ASP A 148 8.59 9.01 2.80
N GLN A 149 7.26 9.15 2.93
CA GLN A 149 6.35 8.02 3.09
C GLN A 149 6.31 7.14 1.83
N LEU A 150 6.27 7.77 0.65
CA LEU A 150 6.35 7.06 -0.62
C LEU A 150 7.69 6.34 -0.78
N GLN A 151 8.80 7.02 -0.51
CA GLN A 151 10.13 6.42 -0.55
C GLN A 151 10.22 5.21 0.38
N ALA A 152 9.74 5.34 1.62
CA ALA A 152 9.75 4.24 2.58
C ALA A 152 8.91 3.04 2.14
N TYR A 153 7.74 3.30 1.54
CA TYR A 153 6.90 2.24 1.01
C TYR A 153 7.53 1.53 -0.18
N LEU A 154 8.07 2.27 -1.15
CA LEU A 154 8.79 1.71 -2.29
C LEU A 154 9.99 0.88 -1.84
N HIS A 155 10.75 1.38 -0.86
CA HIS A 155 11.87 0.65 -0.28
C HIS A 155 11.42 -0.66 0.37
N ALA A 156 10.37 -0.63 1.20
CA ALA A 156 9.83 -1.83 1.83
C ALA A 156 9.33 -2.86 0.79
N ARG A 157 8.66 -2.40 -0.27
CA ARG A 157 8.19 -3.29 -1.35
C ARG A 157 9.34 -3.88 -2.16
N LEU A 158 10.38 -3.11 -2.43
CA LEU A 158 11.59 -3.59 -3.08
C LEU A 158 12.31 -4.66 -2.26
N VAL A 159 12.36 -4.49 -0.93
CA VAL A 159 12.87 -5.55 -0.04
C VAL A 159 12.03 -6.81 -0.18
N LEU A 160 10.70 -6.69 -0.15
CA LEU A 160 9.80 -7.85 -0.25
C LEU A 160 9.89 -8.56 -1.61
N SER A 161 10.10 -7.84 -2.72
CA SER A 161 10.22 -8.46 -4.04
C SER A 161 11.52 -9.23 -4.23
N GLN A 162 12.56 -8.89 -3.47
CA GLN A 162 13.85 -9.60 -3.49
C GLN A 162 13.90 -10.78 -2.51
N ARG A 163 12.90 -10.93 -1.64
CA ARG A 163 12.86 -12.05 -0.70
C ARG A 163 12.63 -13.37 -1.43
N ARG A 164 13.51 -14.33 -1.18
CA ARG A 164 13.21 -15.73 -1.43
C ARG A 164 12.22 -16.21 -0.37
N SER A 165 11.21 -17.00 -0.76
CA SER A 165 10.34 -17.65 0.22
C SER A 165 11.20 -18.40 1.24
N PRO A 166 10.94 -18.25 2.55
CA PRO A 166 11.70 -18.95 3.57
C PRO A 166 11.62 -20.45 3.27
N ARG A 167 12.78 -21.11 3.19
CA ARG A 167 12.81 -22.57 3.17
C ARG A 167 12.42 -23.02 4.58
N SER A 168 11.52 -23.99 4.67
CA SER A 168 10.96 -24.49 5.93
C SER A 168 12.00 -24.98 6.96
N THR A 169 13.26 -25.06 6.56
CA THR A 169 14.42 -25.51 7.36
C THR A 169 15.23 -24.38 7.99
N ASP A 170 15.05 -23.13 7.58
CA ASP A 170 15.81 -22.01 8.12
C ASP A 170 15.07 -21.44 9.35
N GLY A 171 15.70 -21.50 10.52
CA GLY A 171 15.16 -20.89 11.73
C GLY A 171 14.96 -19.36 11.59
N PRO A 172 14.30 -18.70 12.56
CA PRO A 172 13.97 -17.28 12.47
C PRO A 172 15.20 -16.35 12.45
N ALA A 173 16.31 -16.74 13.08
CA ALA A 173 17.52 -15.93 13.15
C ALA A 173 18.24 -15.73 11.79
N PRO A 174 18.57 -16.80 11.01
CA PRO A 174 19.16 -16.63 9.68
C PRO A 174 18.23 -15.89 8.72
N TYR A 175 16.91 -16.06 8.86
CA TYR A 175 15.93 -15.30 8.10
C TYR A 175 16.01 -13.79 8.38
N ILE A 176 15.99 -13.39 9.66
CA ILE A 176 16.08 -11.97 10.05
C ILE A 176 17.40 -11.34 9.57
N ALA A 177 18.51 -12.08 9.66
CA ALA A 177 19.80 -11.62 9.15
C ALA A 177 19.78 -11.37 7.63
N SER A 178 19.17 -12.30 6.87
CA SER A 178 18.96 -12.12 5.43
C SER A 178 18.06 -10.92 5.11
N VAL A 179 17.02 -10.67 5.91
CA VAL A 179 16.17 -9.49 5.70
C VAL A 179 16.94 -8.20 5.96
N LYS A 180 17.75 -8.14 7.03
CA LYS A 180 18.58 -6.98 7.35
C LYS A 180 19.60 -6.68 6.24
N SER A 181 20.23 -7.70 5.65
CA SER A 181 21.15 -7.50 4.53
C SER A 181 20.43 -7.03 3.26
N SER A 182 19.24 -7.58 2.97
CA SER A 182 18.40 -7.08 1.87
C SER A 182 17.99 -5.61 2.06
N ILE A 183 17.65 -5.20 3.28
CA ILE A 183 17.35 -3.80 3.61
C ILE A 183 18.56 -2.91 3.31
N ALA A 184 19.76 -3.30 3.74
CA ALA A 184 20.97 -2.52 3.47
C ALA A 184 21.25 -2.36 1.97
N PHE A 185 21.13 -3.45 1.21
CA PHE A 185 21.37 -3.45 -0.23
C PHE A 185 20.32 -2.60 -0.98
N THR A 186 19.04 -2.79 -0.66
CA THR A 186 17.95 -2.04 -1.31
C THR A 186 17.92 -0.57 -0.93
N LEU A 187 18.44 -0.19 0.25
CA LEU A 187 18.59 1.20 0.65
C LEU A 187 19.52 1.95 -0.28
N GLN A 188 20.68 1.36 -0.63
CA GLN A 188 21.62 1.96 -1.59
C GLN A 188 20.97 2.14 -2.96
N ARG A 189 20.22 1.14 -3.42
CA ARG A 189 19.48 1.21 -4.69
C ARG A 189 18.42 2.31 -4.69
N ILE A 190 17.62 2.39 -3.63
CA ILE A 190 16.61 3.46 -3.47
C ILE A 190 17.27 4.83 -3.46
N ARG A 191 18.41 5.01 -2.78
CA ARG A 191 19.15 6.28 -2.79
C ARG A 191 19.60 6.69 -4.19
N ALA A 192 20.15 5.75 -4.95
CA ALA A 192 20.59 5.98 -6.32
C ALA A 192 19.42 6.33 -7.25
N ASP A 193 18.33 5.56 -7.17
CA ASP A 193 17.18 5.68 -8.07
C ASP A 193 16.19 6.77 -7.64
N ARG A 194 16.34 7.35 -6.43
CA ARG A 194 15.36 8.28 -5.85
C ARG A 194 15.02 9.41 -6.80
N ASN A 195 16.02 10.15 -7.24
CA ASN A 195 15.78 11.33 -8.07
C ASN A 195 15.14 10.95 -9.40
N LEU A 196 15.57 9.83 -10.01
CA LEU A 196 14.99 9.33 -11.26
C LEU A 196 13.50 9.00 -11.10
N ILE A 197 13.13 8.25 -10.06
CA ILE A 197 11.74 7.84 -9.80
C ILE A 197 10.87 9.07 -9.53
N PHE A 198 11.32 9.97 -8.65
CA PHE A 198 10.53 11.15 -8.27
C PHE A 198 10.41 12.14 -9.44
N CYS A 199 11.47 12.37 -10.21
CA CYS A 199 11.39 13.20 -11.42
C CYS A 199 10.46 12.57 -12.46
N ALA A 200 10.51 11.25 -12.67
CA ALA A 200 9.61 10.57 -13.60
C ALA A 200 8.15 10.73 -13.19
N LEU A 201 7.83 10.57 -11.90
CA LEU A 201 6.50 10.79 -11.35
C LEU A 201 6.04 12.24 -11.50
N GLU A 202 6.88 13.22 -11.16
CA GLU A 202 6.53 14.64 -11.30
C GLU A 202 6.30 15.03 -12.76
N SER A 203 7.21 14.62 -13.66
CA SER A 203 7.07 14.86 -15.10
C SER A 203 5.85 14.16 -15.70
N GLY A 204 5.42 13.05 -15.10
CA GLY A 204 4.22 12.32 -15.46
C GLY A 204 2.93 12.94 -14.93
N GLY A 205 3.02 14.01 -14.13
CA GLY A 205 1.87 14.73 -13.58
C GLY A 205 1.36 14.21 -12.24
N TRP A 206 2.15 13.44 -11.48
CA TRP A 206 1.75 12.97 -10.15
C TRP A 206 1.89 14.05 -9.08
N ASN A 207 0.89 14.11 -8.18
CA ASN A 207 0.96 14.93 -6.98
C ASN A 207 1.65 14.14 -5.85
N LEU A 208 2.91 14.49 -5.57
CA LEU A 208 3.72 13.83 -4.54
C LEU A 208 3.59 14.49 -3.15
N ASP A 209 2.87 15.61 -3.06
CA ASP A 209 2.57 16.28 -1.80
C ASP A 209 1.36 15.66 -1.09
N ARG A 210 0.65 14.75 -1.77
CA ARG A 210 -0.47 13.98 -1.21
C ARG A 210 -0.37 12.53 -1.64
N VAL A 211 -0.05 11.66 -0.68
CA VAL A 211 0.11 10.22 -0.90
C VAL A 211 -0.75 9.45 0.10
N PHE A 212 -1.56 8.51 -0.38
CA PHE A 212 -2.50 7.72 0.42
C PHE A 212 -2.01 6.29 0.63
N LEU A 213 -0.99 6.14 1.48
CA LEU A 213 -0.38 4.84 1.77
C LEU A 213 -0.88 4.22 3.08
N GLY A 214 -1.90 4.79 3.71
CA GLY A 214 -2.44 4.29 4.98
C GLY A 214 -1.36 4.22 6.07
N SER A 215 -0.52 5.26 6.17
CA SER A 215 0.40 5.43 7.29
C SER A 215 -0.37 5.89 8.52
N SER A 216 -0.06 5.33 9.69
CA SER A 216 -0.59 5.87 10.95
C SER A 216 0.21 7.10 11.39
N ALA A 217 -0.34 7.84 12.34
CA ALA A 217 0.16 9.15 12.75
C ALA A 217 1.46 9.13 13.57
N TRP A 218 1.99 7.95 13.94
CA TRP A 218 3.18 7.89 14.80
C TRP A 218 4.41 8.46 14.11
N ARG A 219 5.07 9.40 14.78
CA ARG A 219 6.36 9.97 14.41
C ARG A 219 7.24 9.94 15.65
N PHE A 220 8.49 9.51 15.52
CA PHE A 220 9.44 9.57 16.62
C PHE A 220 10.40 10.74 16.43
N SER A 221 10.73 11.40 17.53
CA SER A 221 11.79 12.40 17.62
C SER A 221 12.83 11.87 18.58
N LEU A 222 14.06 11.69 18.12
CA LEU A 222 15.17 11.55 19.04
C LEU A 222 15.54 12.95 19.48
N GLN A 223 15.22 13.30 20.73
CA GLN A 223 15.84 14.48 21.33
C GLN A 223 17.34 14.18 21.40
N THR A 224 18.14 14.83 20.57
CA THR A 224 19.61 14.79 20.61
C THR A 224 20.19 15.51 21.85
N SER A 225 19.42 15.59 22.93
CA SER A 225 19.78 16.24 24.18
C SER A 225 19.02 15.55 25.32
N GLY A 226 19.63 14.50 25.89
CA GLY A 226 19.17 13.93 27.16
C GLY A 226 19.14 12.41 27.22
N LEU A 227 20.31 11.79 27.40
CA LEU A 227 20.41 10.65 28.31
C LEU A 227 19.94 11.12 29.70
N LYS A 228 18.65 10.98 29.99
CA LYS A 228 18.14 10.86 31.36
C LYS A 228 17.09 9.76 31.37
N GLU A 229 17.54 8.62 31.86
CA GLU A 229 16.82 7.63 32.66
C GLU A 229 15.35 7.37 32.29
N LEU A 230 15.14 6.26 31.58
CA LEU A 230 14.30 5.16 32.04
C LEU A 230 15.05 3.85 31.77
#